data_AF-A0A959N452-F1
#
_entry.id   AF-A0A959N452-F1
#
_cell.length_a   1.000
_cell.length_b   1.000
_cell.length_c   1.000
_cell.angle_alpha   90.00
_cell.angle_beta   90.00
_cell.angle_gamma   90.00
#
_symmetry.space_group_name_H-M   'P 1'
#
loop_
_entity.id
_entity.type
_entity.pdbx_description
1 polymer ?
#
loop_
_entity_poly.entity_id
_entity_poly.type
_entity_poly.pdbx_seq_one_letter_code
_entity_poly.pdbx_strand_id
1 'polypeptide(L)'
;MKYIILIIVSISIISCESNKEKNTSSGGPDTEKSEINTSPIIQMKVKGMFEYKNSKGFLTDCESGKSYNVAKEGDVKNLDSVYNMFDVKNPKRKVYVFAEGFNSVKENPKNNAFDTVIVITRLLALDTAYNCQK
;
A
#
# COMPACT_ATOMS: atom_id res chain seq x y z
N MET A 1 12.79 53.93 -13.34
CA MET A 1 13.75 52.86 -12.98
C MET A 1 13.02 51.85 -12.10
N LYS A 2 12.90 50.59 -12.54
CA LYS A 2 12.19 49.51 -11.83
C LYS A 2 13.20 48.42 -11.50
N TYR A 3 13.46 48.18 -10.21
CA TYR A 3 14.35 47.13 -9.73
C TYR A 3 13.60 45.80 -9.71
N ILE A 4 14.09 44.80 -10.46
CA ILE A 4 13.61 43.42 -10.38
C ILE A 4 14.42 42.73 -9.28
N ILE A 5 13.75 42.43 -8.16
CA ILE A 5 14.35 41.67 -7.05
C ILE A 5 14.22 40.18 -7.40
N LEU A 6 15.35 39.54 -7.70
CA LEU A 6 15.49 38.09 -7.82
C LEU A 6 15.77 37.52 -6.42
N ILE A 7 14.76 36.87 -5.83
CA ILE A 7 14.92 36.16 -4.55
C ILE A 7 15.47 34.76 -4.86
N ILE A 8 16.76 34.58 -4.63
CA ILE A 8 17.41 33.26 -4.64
C ILE A 8 17.29 32.69 -3.22
N VAL A 9 16.47 31.65 -3.05
CA VAL A 9 16.35 30.92 -1.79
C VAL A 9 17.42 29.84 -1.77
N SER A 10 18.53 30.12 -1.08
CA SER A 10 19.58 29.14 -0.76
C SER A 10 19.11 28.28 0.42
N ILE A 11 18.75 27.02 0.18
CA ILE A 11 18.50 26.06 1.26
C ILE A 11 19.84 25.53 1.74
N SER A 12 20.28 25.98 2.92
CA SER A 12 21.43 25.44 3.63
C SER A 12 21.16 23.98 4.01
N ILE A 13 21.93 23.07 3.44
CA ILE A 13 21.96 21.67 3.86
C ILE A 13 22.72 21.63 5.19
N ILE A 14 22.00 21.40 6.29
CA ILE A 14 22.59 21.16 7.61
C ILE A 14 23.28 19.80 7.53
N SER A 15 24.61 19.83 7.40
CA SER A 15 25.46 18.65 7.50
C SER A 15 25.55 18.26 8.97
N CYS A 16 24.76 17.28 9.40
CA CYS A 16 24.92 16.67 10.72
C CYS A 16 26.20 15.82 10.72
N GLU A 17 27.27 16.39 11.27
CA GLU A 17 28.51 15.70 11.61
C GLU A 17 28.24 14.83 12.85
N SER A 18 28.23 13.50 12.67
CA SER A 18 28.04 12.57 13.79
C SER A 18 29.36 12.40 14.54
N ASN A 19 29.39 12.96 15.76
CA ASN A 19 30.46 12.75 16.72
C ASN A 19 30.64 11.25 17.00
N LYS A 20 31.82 10.71 16.70
CA LYS A 20 32.29 9.43 17.24
C LYS A 20 32.57 9.60 18.73
N GLU A 21 31.56 9.37 19.57
CA GLU A 21 31.81 9.05 20.97
C GLU A 21 32.20 7.59 21.12
N LYS A 22 33.44 7.40 21.55
CA LYS A 22 34.01 6.15 22.02
C LYS A 22 33.55 5.98 23.47
N ASN A 23 32.80 4.94 23.80
CA ASN A 23 32.72 4.46 25.18
C ASN A 23 32.73 2.95 25.25
N THR A 24 33.59 2.48 26.15
CA THR A 24 34.01 1.11 26.39
C THR A 24 33.00 0.38 27.28
N SER A 25 32.63 -0.84 26.86
CA SER A 25 32.19 -2.04 27.62
C SER A 25 31.51 -1.90 28.98
N SER A 26 30.29 -2.44 29.09
CA SER A 26 29.89 -3.34 30.21
C SER A 26 28.50 -4.00 30.01
N GLY A 27 28.48 -5.32 29.85
CA GLY A 27 27.52 -6.29 30.47
C GLY A 27 26.03 -6.36 30.07
N GLY A 28 25.67 -7.31 29.19
CA GLY A 28 24.43 -8.16 29.08
C GLY A 28 22.99 -7.60 29.19
N PRO A 29 21.92 -8.37 28.86
CA PRO A 29 21.80 -9.58 28.05
C PRO A 29 21.16 -9.31 26.66
N ASP A 30 21.40 -10.21 25.72
CA ASP A 30 20.90 -10.33 24.34
C ASP A 30 19.72 -9.41 23.95
N THR A 31 20.03 -8.20 23.48
CA THR A 31 19.09 -7.43 22.68
C THR A 31 19.14 -8.02 21.28
N GLU A 32 18.15 -8.84 20.96
CA GLU A 32 17.87 -9.30 19.60
C GLU A 32 17.84 -8.07 18.69
N LYS A 33 18.92 -7.89 17.94
CA LYS A 33 19.08 -6.82 16.97
C LYS A 33 18.03 -7.09 15.90
N SER A 34 16.85 -6.50 16.06
CA SER A 34 15.82 -6.48 15.03
C SER A 34 16.43 -5.74 13.83
N GLU A 35 17.04 -6.52 12.94
CA GLU A 35 17.43 -6.05 11.62
C GLU A 35 16.14 -5.65 10.93
N ILE A 36 15.89 -4.33 10.90
CA ILE A 36 14.85 -3.75 10.07
C ILE A 36 15.22 -4.11 8.64
N ASN A 37 14.63 -5.19 8.14
CA ASN A 37 14.85 -5.69 6.81
C ASN A 37 14.10 -4.77 5.84
N THR A 38 14.70 -3.62 5.53
CA THR A 38 14.19 -2.64 4.56
C THR A 38 14.37 -3.18 3.14
N SER A 39 13.60 -4.21 2.81
CA SER A 39 13.39 -4.57 1.42
C SER A 39 12.65 -3.43 0.71
N PRO A 40 13.08 -3.03 -0.51
CA PRO A 40 12.43 -1.94 -1.23
C PRO A 40 10.96 -2.28 -1.54
N ILE A 41 10.05 -1.38 -1.18
CA ILE A 41 8.63 -1.51 -1.52
C ILE A 41 8.46 -1.19 -3.01
N ILE A 42 8.10 -2.20 -3.81
CA ILE A 42 7.88 -2.04 -5.24
C ILE A 42 6.44 -1.62 -5.48
N GLN A 43 6.25 -0.38 -5.95
CA GLN A 43 4.94 0.10 -6.39
C GLN A 43 4.52 -0.55 -7.71
N MET A 44 3.23 -0.83 -7.84
CA MET A 44 2.62 -1.40 -9.03
C MET A 44 1.28 -0.75 -9.33
N LYS A 45 0.86 -0.87 -10.59
CA LYS A 45 -0.48 -0.54 -11.06
C LYS A 45 -1.22 -1.83 -11.33
N VAL A 46 -2.44 -1.95 -10.82
CA VAL A 46 -3.27 -3.15 -10.95
C VAL A 46 -4.63 -2.80 -11.51
N LYS A 47 -5.09 -3.60 -12.47
CA LYS A 47 -6.43 -3.54 -13.06
C LYS A 47 -7.15 -4.85 -12.73
N GLY A 48 -8.26 -4.78 -12.02
CA GLY A 48 -8.90 -5.99 -11.52
C GLY A 48 -10.39 -5.85 -11.28
N MET A 49 -11.06 -7.00 -11.18
CA MET A 49 -12.42 -7.10 -10.67
C MET A 49 -12.37 -7.29 -9.15
N PHE A 50 -12.79 -6.27 -8.42
CA PHE A 50 -12.85 -6.24 -6.97
C PHE A 50 -14.18 -6.76 -6.43
N GLU A 51 -14.15 -7.56 -5.37
CA GLU A 51 -15.34 -8.05 -4.66
C GLU A 51 -15.09 -8.24 -3.17
N TYR A 52 -16.15 -8.10 -2.38
CA TYR A 52 -16.14 -8.47 -0.97
C TYR A 52 -16.73 -9.86 -0.75
N LYS A 53 -15.97 -10.77 -0.12
CA LYS A 53 -16.44 -12.09 0.31
C LYS A 53 -16.02 -12.36 1.74
N ASN A 54 -16.96 -12.79 2.59
CA ASN A 54 -16.68 -13.13 3.99
C ASN A 54 -15.92 -12.01 4.73
N SER A 55 -16.31 -10.75 4.52
CA SER A 55 -15.66 -9.56 5.09
C SER A 55 -14.18 -9.37 4.70
N LYS A 56 -13.73 -9.95 3.58
CA LYS A 56 -12.41 -9.77 2.98
C LYS A 56 -12.56 -9.27 1.55
N GLY A 57 -11.71 -8.31 1.17
CA GLY A 57 -11.64 -7.79 -0.19
C GLY A 57 -10.76 -8.68 -1.05
N PHE A 58 -11.21 -8.96 -2.27
CA PHE A 58 -10.48 -9.74 -3.26
C PHE A 58 -10.39 -8.95 -4.56
N LEU A 59 -9.22 -8.93 -5.18
CA LEU A 59 -9.00 -8.31 -6.47
C LEU A 59 -8.55 -9.38 -7.46
N THR A 60 -9.39 -9.69 -8.45
CA THR A 60 -9.02 -10.59 -9.56
C THR A 60 -8.40 -9.77 -10.67
N ASP A 61 -7.11 -9.92 -10.91
CA ASP A 61 -6.38 -9.24 -11.98
C ASP A 61 -6.96 -9.58 -13.35
N CYS A 62 -7.12 -8.57 -14.19
CA CYS A 62 -7.82 -8.67 -15.46
C CYS A 62 -7.00 -9.37 -16.55
N GLU A 63 -5.68 -9.33 -16.48
CA GLU A 63 -4.80 -9.93 -17.49
C GLU A 63 -4.50 -11.39 -17.17
N SER A 64 -4.12 -11.67 -15.93
CA SER A 64 -3.70 -13.00 -15.48
C SER A 64 -4.85 -13.85 -14.94
N GLY A 65 -6.00 -13.25 -14.60
CA GLY A 65 -7.11 -13.92 -13.91
C GLY A 65 -6.79 -14.34 -12.48
N LYS A 66 -5.61 -14.00 -11.94
CA LYS A 66 -5.21 -14.36 -10.58
C LYS A 66 -5.93 -13.47 -9.57
N SER A 67 -6.38 -14.08 -8.47
CA SER A 67 -7.06 -13.37 -7.39
C SER A 67 -6.12 -13.14 -6.21
N TYR A 68 -6.14 -11.92 -5.69
CA TYR A 68 -5.29 -11.46 -4.59
C TYR A 68 -6.17 -10.98 -3.43
N ASN A 69 -5.73 -11.26 -2.21
CA ASN A 69 -6.30 -10.64 -1.02
C ASN A 69 -5.93 -9.16 -1.00
N VAL A 70 -6.91 -8.29 -0.75
CA VAL A 70 -6.68 -6.85 -0.55
C VAL A 70 -6.59 -6.56 0.94
N ALA A 71 -5.52 -5.91 1.37
CA ALA A 71 -5.33 -5.52 2.77
C ALA A 71 -6.35 -4.47 3.20
N LYS A 72 -6.84 -4.51 4.45
CA LYS A 72 -7.79 -3.50 4.98
C LYS A 72 -7.14 -2.17 5.39
N GLU A 73 -6.02 -1.83 4.79
CA GLU A 73 -5.21 -0.66 5.13
C GLU A 73 -4.83 0.13 3.88
N GLY A 74 -4.20 1.29 4.06
CA GLY A 74 -3.98 2.24 2.97
C GLY A 74 -5.29 2.90 2.54
N ASP A 75 -5.44 3.13 1.24
CA ASP A 75 -6.61 3.78 0.63
C ASP A 75 -7.82 2.84 0.49
N VAL A 76 -7.73 1.61 1.03
CA VAL A 76 -8.83 0.64 0.99
C VAL A 76 -10.06 1.12 1.75
N LYS A 77 -9.92 2.04 2.72
CA LYS A 77 -11.11 2.70 3.33
C LYS A 77 -11.95 3.47 2.30
N ASN A 78 -11.30 4.08 1.31
CA ASN A 78 -11.99 4.76 0.22
C ASN A 78 -12.63 3.73 -0.72
N LEU A 79 -11.92 2.62 -1.00
CA LEU A 79 -12.48 1.52 -1.79
C LEU A 79 -13.70 0.88 -1.10
N ASP A 80 -13.68 0.71 0.22
CA ASP A 80 -14.76 0.14 1.02
C ASP A 80 -15.98 1.04 1.02
N SER A 81 -15.77 2.34 1.23
CA SER A 81 -16.85 3.33 1.19
C SER A 81 -17.50 3.36 -0.20
N VAL A 82 -16.68 3.43 -1.25
CA VAL A 82 -17.16 3.49 -2.62
C VAL A 82 -17.84 2.17 -3.04
N TYR A 83 -17.28 1.01 -2.70
CA TYR A 83 -17.90 -0.29 -2.96
C TYR A 83 -19.26 -0.39 -2.27
N ASN A 84 -19.32 -0.05 -0.97
CA ASN A 84 -20.57 -0.09 -0.21
C ASN A 84 -21.66 0.83 -0.79
N MET A 85 -21.30 1.97 -1.38
CA MET A 85 -22.28 2.84 -2.07
C MET A 85 -22.94 2.14 -3.27
N PHE A 86 -22.23 1.25 -3.97
CA PHE A 86 -22.77 0.49 -5.08
C PHE A 86 -23.44 -0.81 -4.63
N ASP A 87 -22.93 -1.43 -3.56
CA ASP A 87 -23.36 -2.72 -3.04
C ASP A 87 -24.77 -2.70 -2.42
N VAL A 88 -25.25 -1.54 -1.93
CA VAL A 88 -26.63 -1.38 -1.40
C VAL A 88 -27.70 -1.83 -2.40
N LYS A 89 -27.42 -1.73 -3.72
CA LYS A 89 -28.35 -2.16 -4.77
C LYS A 89 -28.11 -3.58 -5.26
N ASN A 90 -26.96 -4.19 -5.00
CA ASN A 90 -26.67 -5.57 -5.43
C ASN A 90 -25.44 -6.18 -4.69
N PRO A 91 -25.64 -6.87 -3.55
CA PRO A 91 -24.61 -7.22 -2.55
C PRO A 91 -23.55 -8.27 -2.98
N LYS A 92 -23.43 -8.54 -4.28
CA LYS A 92 -22.58 -9.61 -4.84
C LYS A 92 -21.91 -9.21 -6.15
N ARG A 93 -21.95 -7.94 -6.54
CA ARG A 93 -21.43 -7.50 -7.84
C ARG A 93 -19.93 -7.24 -7.73
N LYS A 94 -19.17 -7.82 -8.66
CA LYS A 94 -17.77 -7.44 -8.86
C LYS A 94 -17.71 -6.06 -9.50
N VAL A 95 -16.74 -5.25 -9.10
CA VAL A 95 -16.54 -3.89 -9.60
C VAL A 95 -15.16 -3.79 -10.22
N TYR A 96 -15.06 -3.21 -11.41
CA TYR A 96 -13.76 -2.94 -12.01
C TYR A 96 -13.03 -1.86 -11.20
N VAL A 97 -11.75 -2.09 -10.94
CA VAL A 97 -10.86 -1.21 -10.21
C VAL A 97 -9.55 -1.07 -10.99
N PHE A 98 -9.10 0.17 -11.14
CA PHE A 98 -7.73 0.50 -11.52
C PHE A 98 -7.08 1.26 -10.36
N ALA A 99 -5.95 0.77 -9.85
CA ALA A 99 -5.34 1.31 -8.64
C ALA A 99 -3.80 1.22 -8.67
N GLU A 100 -3.17 2.04 -7.84
CA GLU A 100 -1.77 1.89 -7.44
C GLU A 100 -1.69 1.18 -6.09
N GLY A 101 -0.65 0.38 -5.91
CA GLY A 101 -0.44 -0.37 -4.68
C GLY A 101 0.92 -1.08 -4.65
N PHE A 102 1.09 -1.98 -3.69
CA PHE A 102 2.25 -2.85 -3.61
C PHE A 102 1.88 -4.20 -2.98
N ASN A 103 2.70 -5.22 -3.22
CA ASN A 103 2.55 -6.51 -2.56
C ASN A 103 3.15 -6.42 -1.15
N SER A 104 2.42 -6.91 -0.16
CA SER A 104 2.86 -7.06 1.21
C SER A 104 2.69 -8.52 1.63
N VAL A 105 3.48 -8.96 2.60
CA VAL A 105 3.37 -10.29 3.19
C VAL A 105 2.76 -10.12 4.57
N LYS A 106 1.65 -10.80 4.83
CA LYS A 106 0.92 -10.72 6.10
C LYS A 106 0.69 -12.08 6.69
N GLU A 107 0.81 -12.17 8.00
CA GLU A 107 0.45 -13.38 8.72
C GLU A 107 -1.07 -13.62 8.64
N ASN A 108 -1.45 -14.85 8.38
CA ASN A 108 -2.81 -15.32 8.37
C ASN A 108 -3.14 -15.92 9.75
N PRO A 109 -4.02 -15.29 10.53
CA PRO A 109 -4.30 -15.70 11.90
C PRO A 109 -5.03 -17.04 12.00
N LYS A 110 -5.46 -17.64 10.88
CA LYS A 110 -6.14 -18.95 10.90
C LYS A 110 -5.17 -20.12 10.93
N ASN A 111 -3.96 -19.95 10.41
CA ASN A 111 -3.00 -21.05 10.21
C ASN A 111 -1.54 -20.66 10.48
N ASN A 112 -1.28 -19.43 10.97
CA ASN A 112 0.07 -18.88 11.21
C ASN A 112 0.98 -18.94 9.96
N ALA A 113 0.40 -18.97 8.77
CA ALA A 113 1.12 -18.90 7.51
C ALA A 113 1.22 -17.45 7.04
N PHE A 114 2.16 -17.16 6.16
CA PHE A 114 2.29 -15.85 5.53
C PHE A 114 1.62 -15.83 4.16
N ASP A 115 0.65 -14.95 3.98
CA ASP A 115 -0.06 -14.72 2.72
C ASP A 115 0.43 -13.43 2.05
N THR A 116 0.61 -13.46 0.73
CA THR A 116 0.81 -12.24 -0.05
C THR A 116 -0.53 -11.51 -0.26
N VAL A 117 -0.56 -10.23 0.07
CA VAL A 117 -1.71 -9.34 -0.09
C VAL A 117 -1.33 -8.12 -0.92
N ILE A 118 -2.31 -7.50 -1.58
CA ILE A 118 -2.14 -6.20 -2.23
C ILE A 118 -2.60 -5.11 -1.25
N VAL A 119 -1.72 -4.16 -0.98
CA VAL A 119 -2.05 -2.91 -0.29
C VAL A 119 -2.32 -1.85 -1.35
N ILE A 120 -3.56 -1.37 -1.43
CA ILE A 120 -3.93 -0.29 -2.35
C ILE A 120 -3.58 1.04 -1.70
N THR A 121 -2.73 1.81 -2.36
CA THR A 121 -2.28 3.13 -1.90
C THR A 121 -3.02 4.27 -2.59
N ARG A 122 -3.60 4.02 -3.77
CA ARG A 122 -4.39 5.01 -4.50
C ARG A 122 -5.37 4.36 -5.45
N LEU A 123 -6.63 4.78 -5.38
CA LEU A 123 -7.64 4.43 -6.38
C LEU A 123 -7.57 5.39 -7.58
N LEU A 124 -7.41 4.85 -8.80
CA LEU A 124 -7.31 5.65 -10.02
C LEU A 124 -8.62 5.66 -10.82
N ALA A 125 -9.32 4.52 -10.90
CA ALA A 125 -10.63 4.43 -11.51
C ALA A 125 -11.45 3.29 -10.90
N LEU A 126 -12.77 3.43 -11.00
CA LEU A 126 -13.73 2.43 -10.58
C LEU A 126 -14.95 2.46 -11.50
N ASP A 127 -15.40 1.28 -11.95
CA ASP A 127 -16.54 1.13 -12.85
C ASP A 127 -17.35 -0.13 -12.52
N THR A 128 -18.68 0.00 -12.41
CA THR A 128 -19.58 -1.13 -12.10
C THR A 128 -20.14 -1.81 -13.36
N ALA A 129 -20.09 -1.14 -14.51
CA ALA A 129 -20.56 -1.65 -15.79
C ALA A 129 -19.46 -2.37 -16.57
N TYR A 130 -18.19 -2.05 -16.30
CA TYR A 130 -17.06 -2.71 -16.93
C TYR A 130 -16.80 -4.10 -16.32
N ASN A 131 -16.58 -5.09 -17.19
CA ASN A 131 -16.13 -6.43 -16.83
C ASN A 131 -14.91 -6.79 -17.68
N CYS A 132 -13.85 -7.27 -17.04
CA CYS A 132 -12.63 -7.70 -17.71
C CYS A 132 -12.80 -8.97 -18.55
N GLN A 133 -13.81 -9.78 -18.25
CA GLN A 133 -14.16 -10.96 -19.04
C GLN A 133 -15.14 -10.51 -20.14
N LYS A 134 -14.63 -10.36 -21.36
CA LYS A 134 -15.43 -10.32 -22.59
C LYS A 134 -15.27 -11.63 -23.33
#